data_AF-A0A835Q230-F1
#
_entry.id   AF-A0A835Q230-F1
#
_cell.length_a   1.000
_cell.length_b   1.000
_cell.length_c   1.000
_cell.angle_alpha   90.00
_cell.angle_beta   90.00
_cell.angle_gamma   90.00
#
_symmetry.space_group_name_H-M   'P 1'
#
loop_
_entity.id
_entity.type
_entity.pdbx_description
1 polymer ?
#
loop_
_entity_poly.entity_id
_entity_poly.type
_entity_poly.pdbx_seq_one_letter_code
_entity_poly.pdbx_strand_id
1 'polypeptide(L)'
;MKKGYHGDAQQKALKGGKLKKYYQPRKSHRSKSLILEGVKVPLYGAGAVLPLTDSGGSVPLTLEFDLITQGYVVGKLVRVKHNRQVSCQLVVDSSKSKAIKLSRSACTYG
;
A
#
# COMPACT_ATOMS: atom_id res chain seq x y z
N MET A 1 -43.90 -10.04 -10.41
CA MET A 1 -43.24 -8.79 -10.00
C MET A 1 -41.79 -9.09 -9.61
N LYS A 2 -40.81 -8.76 -10.46
CA LYS A 2 -39.38 -8.92 -10.13
C LYS A 2 -38.88 -7.61 -9.52
N LYS A 3 -38.63 -7.57 -8.21
CA LYS A 3 -37.85 -6.48 -7.60
C LYS A 3 -36.38 -6.73 -7.93
N GLY A 4 -35.87 -6.05 -8.96
CA GLY A 4 -34.44 -5.99 -9.25
C GLY A 4 -33.78 -5.02 -8.29
N TYR A 5 -32.94 -5.52 -7.38
CA TYR A 5 -32.05 -4.70 -6.60
C TYR A 5 -30.89 -4.28 -7.51
N HIS A 6 -30.87 -3.01 -7.92
CA HIS A 6 -29.71 -2.38 -8.55
C HIS A 6 -28.67 -2.15 -7.44
N GLY A 7 -27.83 -3.14 -7.19
CA GLY A 7 -26.68 -3.00 -6.31
C GLY A 7 -25.53 -2.39 -7.10
N ASP A 8 -25.28 -1.09 -6.93
CA ASP A 8 -24.08 -0.45 -7.45
C ASP A 8 -22.85 -1.07 -6.77
N ALA A 9 -22.15 -1.95 -7.49
CA ALA A 9 -20.91 -2.52 -7.05
C ALA A 9 -19.81 -1.45 -7.08
N GLN A 10 -19.77 -0.59 -6.07
CA GLN A 10 -18.67 0.33 -5.88
C GLN A 10 -17.44 -0.44 -5.36
N GLN A 11 -16.57 -0.86 -6.27
CA GLN A 11 -15.23 -1.37 -5.92
C GLN A 11 -14.40 -0.21 -5.39
N LYS A 12 -14.09 -0.21 -4.08
CA LYS A 12 -13.35 0.87 -3.43
C LYS A 12 -11.92 0.40 -3.14
N ALA A 13 -10.94 1.14 -3.66
CA ALA A 13 -9.53 0.85 -3.47
C ALA A 13 -9.07 1.10 -2.02
N LEU A 14 -7.91 0.54 -1.67
CA LEU A 14 -7.22 0.78 -0.41
C LEU A 14 -7.03 2.30 -0.20
N LYS A 15 -7.64 2.87 0.85
CA LYS A 15 -7.49 4.29 1.18
C LYS A 15 -6.23 4.45 2.02
N GLY A 16 -5.17 4.92 1.37
CA GLY A 16 -3.87 5.13 2.03
C GLY A 16 -3.83 6.37 2.93
N GLY A 17 -3.08 6.27 4.03
CA GLY A 17 -2.69 7.42 4.85
C GLY A 17 -1.46 8.14 4.28
N LYS A 18 -1.30 9.43 4.61
CA LYS A 18 -0.08 10.19 4.27
C LYS A 18 1.01 9.93 5.30
N LEU A 19 2.21 9.60 4.84
CA LEU A 19 3.38 9.51 5.72
C LEU A 19 3.73 10.91 6.26
N LYS A 20 3.99 11.02 7.57
CA LYS A 20 4.47 12.28 8.16
C LYS A 20 5.80 12.67 7.51
N LYS A 21 5.95 13.95 7.15
CA LYS A 21 7.22 14.48 6.62
C LYS A 21 8.33 14.19 7.63
N TYR A 22 9.42 13.60 7.16
CA TYR A 22 10.58 13.33 7.98
C TYR A 22 11.85 13.63 7.19
N TYR A 23 12.90 14.03 7.90
CA TYR A 23 14.21 14.22 7.30
C TYR A 23 14.98 12.89 7.29
N GLN A 24 15.52 12.52 6.14
CA GLN A 24 16.40 11.35 6.00
C GLN A 24 17.80 11.80 5.57
N PRO A 25 18.83 11.63 6.43
CA PRO A 25 20.21 11.88 6.04
C PRO A 25 20.65 11.02 4.84
N ARG A 26 21.50 11.57 3.97
CA ARG A 26 21.94 10.96 2.69
C ARG A 26 22.52 9.54 2.83
N LYS A 27 23.24 9.26 3.91
CA LYS A 27 23.86 7.94 4.17
C LYS A 27 23.04 7.06 5.13
N SER A 28 21.76 7.39 5.35
CA SER A 28 20.90 6.66 6.28
C SER A 28 19.83 5.85 5.55
N HIS A 29 19.58 4.65 6.06
CA HIS A 29 18.44 3.82 5.68
C HIS A 29 17.49 3.75 6.86
N ARG A 30 16.31 4.37 6.75
CA ARG A 30 15.27 4.29 7.77
C ARG A 30 14.01 3.70 7.16
N SER A 31 13.45 2.71 7.84
CA SER A 31 12.12 2.21 7.54
C SER A 31 11.10 3.07 8.28
N LYS A 32 9.98 3.37 7.63
CA LYS A 32 8.85 4.06 8.24
C LYS A 32 7.59 3.25 8.01
N SER A 33 6.75 3.20 9.04
CA SER A 33 5.46 2.53 9.00
C SER A 33 4.36 3.56 8.78
N LEU A 34 3.36 3.17 8.02
CA LEU A 34 2.14 3.94 7.80
C LEU A 34 0.96 2.97 7.82
N ILE A 35 -0.20 3.46 8.26
CA ILE A 35 -1.42 2.67 8.32
C ILE A 35 -2.16 2.86 7.00
N LEU A 36 -2.56 1.75 6.39
CA LEU A 36 -3.37 1.69 5.18
C LEU A 36 -4.71 1.08 5.56
N GLU A 37 -5.81 1.75 5.19
CA GLU A 37 -7.16 1.30 5.53
C GLU A 37 -7.87 0.80 4.28
N GLY A 38 -8.17 -0.50 4.25
CA GLY A 38 -8.87 -1.15 3.15
C GLY A 38 -10.36 -1.19 3.41
N VAL A 39 -11.09 -0.21 2.88
CA VAL A 39 -12.56 -0.20 2.99
C VAL A 39 -13.16 -0.82 1.73
N LYS A 40 -13.87 -1.94 1.88
CA LYS A 40 -14.54 -2.66 0.77
C LYS A 40 -13.59 -2.99 -0.39
N VAL A 41 -12.35 -3.39 -0.06
CA VAL A 41 -11.40 -3.88 -1.06
C VAL A 41 -12.00 -5.14 -1.68
N PRO A 42 -12.28 -5.15 -2.99
CA PRO A 42 -12.92 -6.28 -3.62
C PRO A 42 -11.98 -7.48 -3.63
N LEU A 43 -12.40 -8.57 -3.00
CA LEU A 43 -11.69 -9.85 -2.96
C LEU A 43 -12.40 -10.92 -3.81
N TYR A 44 -13.14 -10.50 -4.85
CA TYR A 44 -13.87 -11.45 -5.69
C TYR A 44 -12.90 -12.47 -6.29
N GLY A 45 -13.28 -13.75 -6.27
CA GLY A 45 -12.42 -14.85 -6.70
C GLY A 45 -11.38 -15.31 -5.66
N ALA A 46 -11.20 -14.59 -4.55
CA ALA A 46 -10.25 -14.97 -3.50
C ALA A 46 -10.85 -15.79 -2.35
N GLY A 47 -12.15 -16.11 -2.39
CA GLY A 47 -12.84 -16.80 -1.29
C GLY A 47 -12.34 -18.21 -0.96
N ALA A 48 -11.63 -18.87 -1.88
CA ALA A 48 -10.97 -20.15 -1.62
C ALA A 48 -9.60 -20.00 -0.93
N VAL A 49 -9.00 -18.81 -1.00
CA VAL A 49 -7.62 -18.52 -0.54
C VAL A 49 -7.62 -17.67 0.74
N LEU A 50 -8.66 -16.86 0.94
CA LEU A 50 -9.01 -16.20 2.21
C LEU A 50 -10.33 -16.77 2.72
N PRO A 51 -10.31 -17.82 3.57
CA PRO A 51 -11.50 -18.19 4.30
C PRO A 51 -11.92 -17.02 5.20
N LEU A 52 -13.23 -16.74 5.24
CA LEU A 52 -13.82 -15.70 6.10
C LEU A 52 -13.76 -16.07 7.60
N THR A 53 -13.34 -17.29 7.90
CA THR A 53 -13.08 -17.81 9.24
C THR A 53 -11.58 -17.71 9.53
N ASP A 54 -11.18 -17.53 10.79
CA ASP A 54 -9.78 -17.40 11.28
C ASP A 54 -8.86 -18.61 10.98
N SER A 55 -9.29 -19.53 10.09
CA SER A 55 -8.58 -20.72 9.65
C SER A 55 -7.32 -20.47 8.80
N GLY A 56 -6.93 -19.21 8.63
CA GLY A 56 -5.72 -18.82 7.92
C GLY A 56 -5.92 -18.79 6.40
N GLY A 57 -5.50 -17.68 5.80
CA GLY A 57 -5.59 -17.47 4.36
C GLY A 57 -4.74 -16.30 3.94
N SER A 58 -4.27 -16.33 2.70
CA SER A 58 -3.17 -15.49 2.25
C SER A 58 -3.43 -14.99 0.84
N VAL A 59 -3.66 -13.68 0.68
CA VAL A 59 -3.94 -13.09 -0.64
C VAL A 59 -2.84 -12.17 -1.11
N PRO A 60 -2.32 -12.39 -2.33
CA PRO A 60 -1.40 -11.47 -2.95
C PRO A 60 -2.17 -10.20 -3.36
N LEU A 61 -1.65 -9.05 -2.95
CA LEU A 61 -2.12 -7.73 -3.34
C LEU A 61 -0.96 -6.94 -3.95
N THR A 62 -1.30 -6.02 -4.84
CA THR A 62 -0.35 -5.03 -5.36
C THR A 62 -0.64 -3.69 -4.69
N LEU A 63 0.37 -3.12 -4.04
CA LEU A 63 0.29 -1.82 -3.41
C LEU A 63 0.95 -0.78 -4.30
N GLU A 64 0.17 0.17 -4.78
CA GLU A 64 0.64 1.29 -5.60
C GLU A 64 0.54 2.60 -4.83
N PHE A 65 1.63 3.37 -4.84
CA PHE A 65 1.68 4.67 -4.19
C PHE A 65 2.74 5.59 -4.80
N ASP A 66 2.50 6.90 -4.64
CA ASP A 66 3.47 7.94 -5.02
C ASP A 66 4.38 8.31 -3.85
N LEU A 67 5.68 8.29 -4.10
CA LEU A 67 6.72 8.72 -3.18
C LEU A 67 7.29 10.07 -3.62
N ILE A 68 6.87 11.11 -2.91
CA ILE A 68 7.41 12.47 -3.11
C ILE A 68 8.50 12.73 -2.08
N THR A 69 9.72 12.96 -2.55
CA THR A 69 10.88 13.34 -1.73
C THR A 69 11.45 14.68 -2.16
N GLN A 70 12.05 15.40 -1.22
CA GLN A 70 12.67 16.69 -1.47
C GLN A 70 14.05 16.70 -0.83
N GLY A 71 15.06 17.12 -1.58
CA GLY A 71 16.45 17.10 -1.16
C GLY A 71 17.19 18.36 -1.58
N TYR A 72 18.19 18.73 -0.80
CA TYR A 72 19.13 19.77 -1.13
C TYR A 72 20.37 19.12 -1.75
N VAL A 73 20.66 19.43 -3.01
CA VAL A 73 21.79 18.81 -3.75
C VAL A 73 23.04 19.69 -3.74
N VAL A 74 22.89 21.02 -3.61
CA VAL A 74 23.99 21.99 -3.51
C VAL A 74 23.67 22.99 -2.41
N GLY A 75 24.00 22.66 -1.16
CA GLY A 75 23.64 23.47 0.00
C GLY A 75 22.15 23.81 0.04
N LYS A 76 21.76 24.96 0.60
CA LYS A 76 20.37 25.42 0.57
C LYS A 76 19.96 26.05 -0.77
N LEU A 77 20.87 26.13 -1.74
CA LEU A 77 20.66 26.85 -3.00
C LEU A 77 19.80 26.07 -3.97
N VAL A 78 20.02 24.75 -4.09
CA VAL A 78 19.30 23.89 -5.04
C VAL A 78 18.47 22.86 -4.30
N ARG A 79 17.15 23.05 -4.33
CA ARG A 79 16.16 22.10 -3.81
C ARG A 79 15.55 21.30 -4.96
N VAL A 80 15.83 20.01 -5.00
CA VAL A 80 15.21 19.08 -5.96
C VAL A 80 13.99 18.41 -5.35
N LYS A 81 12.98 18.18 -6.18
CA LYS A 81 11.79 17.38 -5.85
C LYS A 81 11.82 16.15 -6.73
N HIS A 82 11.80 14.98 -6.11
CA HIS A 82 11.66 13.71 -6.82
C HIS A 82 10.29 13.15 -6.53
N ASN A 83 9.56 12.82 -7.58
CA ASN A 83 8.36 12.00 -7.49
C ASN A 83 8.69 10.64 -8.09
N ARG A 84 8.36 9.56 -7.38
CA ARG A 84 8.52 8.20 -7.89
C ARG A 84 7.24 7.44 -7.64
N GLN A 85 6.71 6.84 -8.68
CA GLN A 85 5.62 5.88 -8.53
C GLN A 85 6.23 4.55 -8.10
N VAL A 86 5.67 3.95 -7.05
CA VAL A 86 6.15 2.69 -6.49
C VAL A 86 5.01 1.69 -6.55
N SER A 87 5.27 0.51 -7.12
CA SER A 87 4.35 -0.62 -7.12
C SER A 87 5.03 -1.81 -6.45
N CYS A 88 4.45 -2.30 -5.35
CA CYS A 88 5.00 -3.38 -4.54
C CYS A 88 4.05 -4.57 -4.48
N GLN A 89 4.57 -5.78 -4.69
CA GLN A 89 3.83 -7.00 -4.40
C GLN A 89 3.91 -7.31 -2.91
N LEU A 90 2.77 -7.56 -2.28
CA LEU A 90 2.69 -7.98 -0.88
C LEU A 90 1.65 -9.06 -0.71
N VAL A 91 1.76 -9.81 0.37
CA VAL A 91 0.83 -10.88 0.69
C VAL A 91 0.21 -10.58 2.04
N VAL A 92 -1.12 -10.46 2.07
CA VAL A 92 -1.88 -10.24 3.30
C VAL A 92 -2.35 -11.58 3.82
N ASP A 93 -1.97 -11.89 5.05
CA ASP A 93 -2.33 -13.13 5.72
C ASP A 93 -3.28 -12.81 6.86
N SER A 94 -4.48 -13.40 6.84
CA SER A 94 -5.53 -13.15 7.84
C SER A 94 -5.11 -13.59 9.24
N SER A 95 -4.15 -14.52 9.36
CA SER A 95 -3.63 -14.99 10.65
C SER A 95 -2.58 -14.04 11.27
N LYS A 96 -2.09 -13.06 10.52
CA LYS A 96 -0.97 -12.19 10.92
C LYS A 96 -1.44 -10.74 11.10
N SER A 97 -1.48 -10.29 12.34
CA SER A 97 -1.76 -8.89 12.70
C SER A 97 -0.53 -7.98 12.69
N LYS A 98 0.66 -8.51 12.35
CA LYS A 98 1.92 -7.75 12.34
C LYS A 98 2.02 -6.84 11.11
N ALA A 99 2.73 -5.73 11.27
CA ALA A 99 3.01 -4.83 10.16
C ALA A 99 3.76 -5.54 9.03
N ILE A 100 3.29 -5.35 7.80
CA ILE A 100 3.91 -5.92 6.60
C ILE A 100 5.11 -5.06 6.21
N LYS A 101 6.29 -5.69 6.13
CA LYS A 101 7.52 -5.01 5.70
C LYS A 101 7.63 -5.07 4.18
N LEU A 102 7.61 -3.91 3.54
CA LEU A 102 7.87 -3.79 2.10
C LEU A 102 9.38 -3.99 1.84
N SER A 103 9.74 -5.05 1.12
CA SER A 103 11.13 -5.29 0.72
C SER A 103 11.44 -4.53 -0.57
N ARG A 104 12.70 -4.11 -0.73
CA ARG A 104 13.13 -3.39 -1.94
C ARG A 104 13.04 -4.25 -3.21
N SER A 105 13.20 -5.57 -3.06
CA SER A 105 13.11 -6.53 -4.17
C SER A 105 11.68 -6.83 -4.62
N ALA A 106 10.68 -6.62 -3.74
CA ALA A 106 9.27 -6.81 -4.09
C ALA A 106 8.63 -5.59 -4.77
N CYS A 107 9.40 -4.50 -4.95
CA CYS A 107 8.90 -3.24 -5.47
C CYS A 107 9.57 -2.85 -6.80
N THR A 108 8.77 -2.24 -7.66
CA THR A 108 9.20 -1.59 -8.91
C THR A 108 9.10 -0.08 -8.76
N TYR A 109 9.95 0.65 -9.49
CA TYR A 109 10.07 2.11 -9.42
C TYR A 109 9.92 2.70 -10.83
N GLY A 110 8.93 3.56 -11.01
CA GLY A 110 8.77 4.40 -12.20
C GLY A 110 9.52 5.72 -12.12
#